data_AF-A0A117N8G6-F1
#
_entry.id   AF-A0A117N8G6-F1
#
_cell.length_a   1.000
_cell.length_b   1.000
_cell.length_c   1.000
_cell.angle_alpha   90.00
_cell.angle_beta   90.00
_cell.angle_gamma   90.00
#
_symmetry.space_group_name_H-M   'P 1'
#
loop_
_entity.id
_entity.type
_entity.pdbx_description
1 polymer ?
#
loop_
_entity_poly.entity_id
_entity_poly.type
_entity_poly.pdbx_seq_one_letter_code
_entity_poly.pdbx_strand_id
1 'polypeptide(L)' 'MYVLTQHFVSCLKNIDCLFGPLAPDGALPVRLSDKDGRRHVTLILDIARLQDARYCEQQAQQARSSLAV' A
#
# COMPACT_ATOMS: atom_id res chain seq x y z
N MET A 1 14.73 -1.93 0.63
CA MET A 1 13.33 -1.47 0.75
C MET A 1 12.63 -1.37 -0.61
N TYR A 2 13.22 -0.74 -1.64
CA TYR A 2 12.56 -0.48 -2.93
C TYR A 2 11.98 -1.69 -3.67
N VAL A 3 12.64 -2.86 -3.63
CA VAL A 3 12.18 -4.05 -4.37
C VAL A 3 10.91 -4.66 -3.77
N LEU A 4 10.77 -4.66 -2.45
CA LEU A 4 9.63 -5.27 -1.76
C LEU A 4 8.34 -4.47 -1.97
N THR A 5 8.45 -3.14 -2.01
CA THR A 5 7.29 -2.27 -2.23
C THR A 5 6.89 -2.17 -3.71
N GLN A 6 7.79 -2.49 -4.65
CA GLN A 6 7.48 -2.45 -6.09
C GLN A 6 6.33 -3.37 -6.49
N HIS A 7 6.24 -4.57 -5.91
CA HIS A 7 5.11 -5.48 -6.16
C HIS A 7 3.79 -4.84 -5.74
N PHE A 8 3.75 -4.29 -4.53
CA PHE A 8 2.57 -3.59 -4.02
C PHE A 8 2.21 -2.36 -4.88
N VAL A 9 3.19 -1.53 -5.25
CA VAL A 9 2.99 -0.37 -6.12
C VAL A 9 2.44 -0.79 -7.49
N SER A 10 2.88 -1.92 -8.04
CA SER A 10 2.36 -2.43 -9.32
C SER A 10 0.87 -2.81 -9.26
N CYS A 11 0.38 -3.22 -8.08
CA CYS A 11 -1.04 -3.49 -7.82
C CYS A 11 -1.86 -2.19 -7.69
N LEU A 12 -1.25 -1.04 -7.45
CA LEU A 12 -1.91 0.24 -7.20
C LEU A 12 -2.02 1.08 -8.48
N LYS A 13 -2.76 0.58 -9.47
CA LYS A 13 -3.10 1.39 -10.66
C LYS A 13 -3.98 2.57 -10.24
N ASN A 14 -3.58 3.78 -10.62
CA ASN A 14 -4.33 5.02 -10.37
C ASN A 14 -4.47 5.41 -8.89
N ILE A 15 -3.55 4.97 -8.03
CA ILE A 15 -3.52 5.34 -6.62
C ILE A 15 -2.11 5.84 -6.31
N ASP A 16 -2.00 7.04 -5.77
CA ASP A 16 -0.74 7.56 -5.28
C ASP A 16 -0.42 6.94 -3.93
N CYS A 17 0.86 6.61 -3.69
CA CYS A 17 1.28 5.96 -2.46
C CYS A 17 2.49 6.65 -1.83
N LEU A 18 2.47 6.81 -0.52
CA LEU A 18 3.54 7.38 0.30
C LEU A 18 3.87 6.41 1.43
N PHE A 19 5.08 5.88 1.41
CA PHE A 19 5.60 5.00 2.45
C PHE A 19 6.15 5.84 3.61
N GLY A 20 5.67 5.57 4.81
CA GLY A 20 6.20 6.13 6.04
C GLY A 20 7.43 5.36 6.55
N PRO A 21 7.95 5.73 7.73
CA PRO A 21 9.08 5.05 8.35
C PRO A 21 8.72 3.61 8.71
N LEU A 22 9.65 2.69 8.45
CA LEU A 22 9.52 1.30 8.88
C LEU A 22 9.57 1.23 10.41
N ALA A 23 8.53 0.68 11.02
CA ALA A 23 8.47 0.46 12.44
C ALA A 23 9.35 -0.74 12.84
N PRO A 24 9.88 -0.77 14.08
CA PRO A 24 10.81 -1.80 14.55
C PRO A 24 10.20 -3.20 14.63
N ASP A 25 8.87 -3.31 14.64
CA ASP A 25 8.09 -4.55 14.56
C ASP A 25 7.92 -5.07 13.12
N GLY A 26 8.46 -4.37 12.12
CA GLY A 26 8.34 -4.73 10.70
C GLY A 26 7.10 -4.16 10.02
N ALA A 27 6.31 -3.34 10.72
CA ALA A 27 5.16 -2.66 10.15
C ALA A 27 5.60 -1.46 9.28
N LEU A 28 5.08 -1.38 8.05
CA LEU A 28 5.32 -0.32 7.09
C LEU A 28 4.02 0.47 6.85
N PRO A 29 3.86 1.65 7.46
CA PRO A 29 2.71 2.49 7.19
C PRO A 29 2.78 3.03 5.76
N VAL A 30 1.66 2.95 5.04
CA VAL A 30 1.53 3.47 3.67
C VAL A 30 0.26 4.30 3.57
N ARG A 31 0.41 5.55 3.20
CA ARG A 31 -0.70 6.41 2.83
C ARG A 31 -1.00 6.26 1.35
N LEU A 32 -2.23 5.92 1.04
CA LEU A 32 -2.74 5.74 -0.31
C LEU A 32 -3.76 6.83 -0.58
N SER A 33 -3.64 7.51 -1.72
CA SER A 33 -4.54 8.57 -2.12
C SER A 33 -5.12 8.29 -3.50
N ASP A 34 -6.35 8.73 -3.74
CA ASP A 34 -6.87 8.78 -5.10
C ASP A 34 -6.05 9.75 -5.96
N LYS A 35 -6.20 9.67 -7.29
CA LYS A 35 -5.46 10.53 -8.24
C LYS A 35 -5.62 12.03 -7.98
N ASP A 36 -6.76 12.44 -7.45
CA ASP A 36 -7.05 13.84 -7.15
C ASP A 36 -6.55 14.27 -5.76
N GLY A 37 -6.00 13.35 -4.96
CA GLY A 37 -5.53 13.60 -3.59
C GLY A 37 -6.64 13.97 -2.60
N ARG A 38 -7.91 13.77 -2.97
CA ARG A 38 -9.09 14.15 -2.18
C ARG A 38 -9.42 13.11 -1.12
N ARG A 39 -9.20 11.83 -1.43
CA ARG A 39 -9.44 10.72 -0.52
C ARG A 39 -8.12 10.05 -0.22
N HIS A 40 -7.91 9.72 1.04
CA HIS A 40 -6.76 8.96 1.46
C HIS A 40 -7.14 7.88 2.47
N VAL A 41 -6.42 6.77 2.41
CA VAL A 41 -6.48 5.68 3.38
C VAL A 41 -5.06 5.36 3.81
N THR A 42 -4.87 5.07 5.09
CA THR A 42 -3.57 4.61 5.59
C THR A 42 -3.67 3.12 5.88
N LEU A 43 -2.79 2.33 5.24
CA LEU A 43 -2.63 0.91 5.52
C LEU A 43 -1.35 0.68 6.32
N ILE A 44 -1.36 -0.34 7.16
CA ILE A 44 -0.16 -0.85 7.81
C ILE A 44 0.20 -2.15 7.10
N LEU A 45 1.28 -2.13 6.32
CA LEU A 45 1.76 -3.30 5.59
C LEU A 45 2.78 -4.06 6.42
N ASP A 46 2.75 -5.38 6.34
CA ASP A 46 3.78 -6.23 6.93
C ASP A 46 4.88 -6.46 5.90
N ILE A 47 6.10 -5.98 6.19
CA ILE A 47 7.23 -6.06 5.26
C ILE A 47 7.62 -7.51 4.95
N ALA A 48 7.41 -8.45 5.87
CA ALA A 48 7.71 -9.86 5.66
C ALA A 48 6.73 -10.49 4.65
N ARG A 49 5.52 -9.93 4.53
CA ARG A 49 4.46 -10.42 3.63
C ARG A 49 4.40 -9.70 2.29
N LEU A 50 5.17 -8.62 2.09
CA LEU A 50 5.22 -7.90 0.81
C LEU A 50 5.75 -8.74 -0.37
N GLN A 51 6.42 -9.86 -0.11
CA GLN A 51 6.81 -10.82 -1.18
C GLN A 51 5.64 -11.67 -1.66
N ASP A 52 4.57 -11.77 -0.88
CA ASP A 52 3.36 -12.50 -1.25
C ASP A 52 2.46 -11.62 -2.14
N ALA A 53 2.34 -12.03 -3.41
CA ALA A 53 1.51 -11.34 -4.38
C ALA A 53 0.04 -11.27 -3.92
N ARG A 54 -0.49 -12.32 -3.28
CA ARG A 54 -1.89 -12.34 -2.81
C ARG A 54 -2.10 -11.35 -1.67
N TYR A 55 -1.12 -11.22 -0.78
CA TYR A 55 -1.15 -10.21 0.27
C TYR A 55 -1.19 -8.81 -0.35
N CYS A 56 -0.32 -8.53 -1.32
CA CYS A 56 -0.30 -7.24 -2.03
C CYS A 56 -1.63 -6.93 -2.73
N GLU A 57 -2.22 -7.92 -3.42
CA GLU A 57 -3.52 -7.78 -4.09
C GLU A 57 -4.66 -7.52 -3.09
N GLN A 58 -4.71 -8.24 -1.97
CA GLN A 58 -5.72 -8.03 -0.94
C GLN A 58 -5.65 -6.62 -0.34
N GLN A 59 -4.44 -6.16 0.00
CA GLN A 59 -4.23 -4.82 0.54
C GLN A 59 -4.58 -3.73 -0.49
N ALA A 60 -4.20 -3.93 -1.76
CA ALA A 60 -4.57 -3.01 -2.83
C ALA A 60 -6.09 -2.97 -3.08
N GLN A 61 -6.77 -4.12 -3.03
CA GLN A 61 -8.23 -4.19 -3.20
C GLN A 61 -8.97 -3.54 -2.03
N GLN A 62 -8.46 -3.71 -0.80
CA GLN A 62 -8.97 -3.02 0.38
C GLN A 62 -8.83 -1.51 0.23
N ALA A 63 -7.66 -1.03 -0.20
CA ALA A 63 -7.42 0.39 -0.46
C ALA A 63 -8.39 0.96 -1.50
N ARG A 64 -8.57 0.27 -2.63
CA ARG A 64 -9.51 0.65 -3.69
C ARG A 64 -10.95 0.77 -3.17
N SER A 65 -11.39 -0.24 -2.43
CA SER A 65 -12.72 -0.24 -1.80
C SER A 65 -12.90 0.92 -0.83
N SER A 66 -11.89 1.28 -0.05
CA SER A 66 -11.92 2.41 0.89
C SER A 66 -11.87 3.77 0.20
N LEU A 67 -11.11 3.90 -0.88
CA LEU A 67 -11.04 5.11 -1.70
C LEU A 67 -12.27 5.25 -2.64
N ALA A 68 -13.03 4.16 -2.79
CA ALA A 68 -14.14 3.98 -3.74
C ALA A 68 -13.71 4.30 -5.18
N VAL A 69 -12.59 3.69 -5.60
CA VAL A 69 -11.99 3.73 -6.95
C VAL A 69 -11.85 2.34 -7.55
#